data_AF-A0A2V8LPK4-F1
#
_entry.id   AF-A0A2V8LPK4-F1
#
_cell.length_a   1.000
_cell.length_b   1.000
_cell.length_c   1.000
_cell.angle_alpha   90.00
_cell.angle_beta   90.00
_cell.angle_gamma   90.00
#
_symmetry.space_group_name_H-M   'P 1'
#
loop_
_entity.id
_entity.type
_entity.pdbx_description
1 polymer ?
#
loop_
_entity_poly.entity_id
_entity_poly.type
_entity_poly.pdbx_seq_one_letter_code
_entity_poly.pdbx_strand_id
1 'polypeptide(L)' 'MSTALVDDIREIKEDNPFESMMSRFDRAAQLLNLDPDLYAVMRVPNRELKVYIPTRMDSGRI' A
#
# COMPACT_ATOMS: atom_id res chain seq x y z
N MET A 1 26.80 -10.28 -6.93
CA MET A 1 25.71 -10.59 -7.88
C MET A 1 24.42 -10.88 -7.10
N SER A 2 23.77 -9.85 -6.57
CA SER A 2 22.57 -10.00 -5.71
C SER A 2 21.70 -8.74 -5.73
N THR A 3 21.24 -8.34 -6.92
CA THR A 3 20.31 -7.20 -7.10
C THR A 3 19.03 -7.63 -7.83
N ALA A 4 18.73 -8.93 -7.91
CA ALA A 4 17.54 -9.40 -8.61
C ALA A 4 16.23 -9.35 -7.78
N LEU A 5 16.27 -8.94 -6.51
CA LEU A 5 15.08 -9.00 -5.62
C LEU A 5 14.37 -7.65 -5.40
N VAL A 6 14.83 -6.55 -6.00
CA VAL A 6 14.30 -5.20 -5.70
C VAL A 6 13.63 -4.52 -6.91
N ASP A 7 13.77 -5.07 -8.11
CA ASP A 7 13.33 -4.39 -9.33
C ASP A 7 11.86 -4.68 -9.74
N ASP A 8 11.22 -5.71 -9.20
CA ASP A 8 9.87 -6.15 -9.61
C ASP A 8 8.70 -5.31 -9.04
N ILE A 9 8.98 -4.27 -8.25
CA ILE A 9 7.93 -3.35 -7.75
C ILE A 9 7.45 -2.38 -8.85
N ARG A 10 8.18 -2.26 -9.96
CA ARG A 10 8.05 -1.12 -10.89
C ARG A 10 6.96 -1.22 -11.96
N GLU A 11 6.18 -2.30 -12.04
CA GLU A 11 5.02 -2.35 -12.95
C GLU A 11 3.71 -2.60 -12.22
N ILE A 12 3.31 -1.61 -11.41
CA ILE A 12 1.89 -1.42 -11.12
C ILE A 12 1.31 -0.71 -12.35
N LYS A 13 0.72 -1.48 -13.27
CA LYS A 13 0.10 -1.01 -14.52
C LYS A 13 -1.17 -0.15 -14.33
N GLU A 14 -1.44 0.29 -13.11
CA GLU A 14 -2.63 1.03 -12.75
C GLU A 14 -2.26 2.44 -12.32
N ASP A 15 -2.97 3.43 -12.85
CA ASP A 15 -2.69 4.86 -12.71
C ASP A 15 -2.59 5.30 -11.23
N ASN A 16 -3.17 4.53 -10.31
CA ASN A 16 -2.98 4.65 -8.86
C ASN A 16 -3.15 3.29 -8.11
N PRO A 17 -2.11 2.77 -7.42
CA PRO A 17 -2.21 1.52 -6.64
C PRO A 17 -3.24 1.54 -5.52
N PHE A 18 -3.48 2.72 -4.92
CA PHE A 18 -4.46 2.87 -3.86
C PHE A 18 -5.87 2.68 -4.42
N GLU A 19 -6.22 3.40 -5.48
CA GLU A 19 -7.54 3.31 -6.13
C GLU A 19 -7.82 1.90 -6.65
N SER A 20 -6.79 1.29 -7.25
CA SER A 20 -6.80 -0.10 -7.68
C SER A 20 -7.18 -1.08 -6.56
N MET A 21 -6.52 -0.95 -5.41
CA MET A 21 -6.77 -1.76 -4.22
C MET A 21 -8.18 -1.52 -3.68
N MET A 22 -8.62 -0.26 -3.61
CA MET A 22 -9.96 0.10 -3.16
C MET A 22 -11.06 -0.49 -4.06
N SER A 23 -10.89 -0.46 -5.38
CA SER A 23 -11.83 -1.07 -6.33
C SER A 23 -11.98 -2.58 -6.11
N ARG A 24 -10.87 -3.28 -5.85
CA ARG A 24 -10.89 -4.72 -5.50
C ARG A 24 -11.59 -4.98 -4.16
N PHE A 25 -11.34 -4.13 -3.17
CA PHE A 25 -11.97 -4.22 -1.86
C PHE A 25 -13.49 -4.04 -1.94
N ASP A 26 -13.94 -3.05 -2.71
CA ASP A 26 -15.36 -2.75 -2.94
C ASP A 26 -16.08 -3.95 -3.59
N ARG A 27 -15.44 -4.58 -4.58
CA ARG A 27 -15.97 -5.80 -5.21
C ARG A 27 -16.05 -6.98 -4.22
N ALA A 28 -15.04 -7.17 -3.38
CA ALA A 28 -15.04 -8.24 -2.39
C ALA A 28 -16.14 -8.03 -1.34
N ALA A 29 -16.35 -6.80 -0.88
CA ALA A 29 -17.41 -6.46 0.07
C ALA A 29 -18.82 -6.77 -0.49
N GLN A 30 -19.04 -6.51 -1.78
CA GLN A 30 -20.28 -6.87 -2.47
C GLN A 30 -20.47 -8.39 -2.56
N LEU A 31 -19.42 -9.14 -2.93
CA LEU A 31 -19.48 -10.60 -3.03
C LEU A 31 -19.73 -11.29 -1.69
N LEU A 32 -19.23 -10.71 -0.59
CA LEU A 32 -19.40 -11.21 0.76
C LEU A 32 -20.66 -10.67 1.47
N ASN A 33 -21.39 -9.76 0.81
CA ASN A 33 -22.54 -9.06 1.38
C ASN A 33 -22.25 -8.48 2.76
N LEU A 34 -21.13 -7.74 2.88
CA LEU A 34 -20.72 -7.13 4.14
C LEU A 34 -21.73 -6.09 4.60
N ASP A 35 -21.92 -6.02 5.91
CA ASP A 35 -22.68 -4.95 6.53
C ASP A 35 -22.01 -3.58 6.22
N PRO A 36 -22.79 -2.55 5.87
CA PRO A 36 -22.26 -1.23 5.53
C PRO A 36 -21.39 -0.60 6.63
N ASP A 37 -21.73 -0.82 7.89
CA ASP A 37 -20.99 -0.26 9.03
C ASP A 37 -19.65 -0.99 9.19
N LEU A 38 -19.63 -2.31 9.03
CA LEU A 38 -18.39 -3.10 9.03
C LEU A 38 -17.48 -2.69 7.87
N TYR A 39 -18.05 -2.53 6.66
CA TYR A 39 -17.32 -2.09 5.49
C TYR A 39 -16.68 -0.70 5.70
N ALA A 40 -17.42 0.25 6.29
CA ALA A 40 -16.93 1.60 6.56
C ALA A 40 -15.71 1.60 7.51
N VAL A 41 -15.73 0.75 8.54
CA VAL A 41 -14.62 0.59 9.48
C VAL A 41 -13.39 -0.02 8.80
N MET A 42 -13.58 -1.04 7.95
CA MET A 42 -12.48 -1.71 7.27
C MET A 42 -11.86 -0.88 6.13
N ARG A 43 -12.56 0.15 5.65
CA ARG A 43 -12.09 1.03 4.56
C ARG A 43 -10.90 1.91 4.96
N VAL A 44 -10.65 2.06 6.26
CA VAL A 44 -9.57 2.91 6.80
C VAL A 44 -8.55 2.09 7.58
N PRO A 45 -7.25 2.43 7.50
CA PRO A 45 -6.24 1.73 8.30
C PRO A 45 -6.46 2.04 9.78
N ASN A 46 -6.42 1.00 10.63
CA ASN A 46 -6.49 1.17 12.08
C ASN A 46 -5.30 1.98 12.64
N ARG A 47 -4.13 1.93 11.97
CA ARG A 47 -2.94 2.70 12.33
C ARG A 47 -2.07 2.95 11.12
N GLU A 48 -1.62 4.20 10.94
CA GLU A 48 -0.57 4.58 10.00
C GLU A 48 0.62 5.13 10.79
N LEU A 49 1.84 4.69 10.44
CA LEU A 49 3.06 5.21 11.04
C LEU A 49 3.97 5.76 9.94
N LYS A 50 4.14 7.09 9.95
CA LYS A 50 5.06 7.80 9.06
C LYS A 50 6.27 8.24 9.86
N VAL A 51 7.45 7.77 9.47
CA VAL A 51 8.71 8.05 10.18
C VAL A 51 9.77 8.54 9.21
N TYR A 52 10.68 9.35 9.75
CA TYR A 52 11.89 9.76 9.06
C TYR A 52 13.04 8.90 9.56
N ILE A 53 13.68 8.17 8.65
CA ILE A 53 14.85 7.34 8.97
C ILE A 53 16.08 8.11 8.47
N PRO A 54 16.88 8.73 9.36
CA PRO A 54 18.11 9.39 8.95
C PRO A 54 19.12 8.33 8.49
N THR A 55 19.75 8.57 7.35
CA THR A 55 20.78 7.67 6.81
C THR A 55 22.05 8.45 6.55
N ARG A 56 23.19 7.86 6.92
CA ARG A 56 24.48 8.41 6.55
C ARG A 56 24.71 8.09 5.07
N MET A 57 24.85 9.11 4.24
CA MET A 57 25.22 8.97 2.85
C MET A 57 26.71 8.63 2.71
N ASP A 58 27.10 8.03 1.58
CA ASP A 58 28.51 7.72 1.29
C ASP A 58 29.40 8.98 1.26
N SER A 59 28.81 10.15 1.00
CA SER A 59 29.44 11.47 1.08
C SER A 59 29.70 11.95 2.52
N GLY A 60 29.27 11.19 3.54
CA GLY A 60 29.42 11.51 4.96
C GLY A 60 28.31 12.39 5.55
N ARG A 61 27.37 12.88 4.73
CA ARG A 61 26.20 13.68 5.15
C ARG A 61 25.09 12.82 5.78
N ILE A 62 24.27 13.44 6.65
CA ILE A 62 23.04 12.86 7.25
C ILE A 62 21.85 13.66 6.74
#